data_AF-A0A7V1F6Y0-F1
#
_entry.id   AF-A0A7V1F6Y0-F1
#
_cell.length_a   1.000
_cell.length_b   1.000
_cell.length_c   1.000
_cell.angle_alpha   90.00
_cell.angle_beta   90.00
_cell.angle_gamma   90.00
#
_symmetry.space_group_name_H-M   'P 1'
#
loop_
_entity.id
_entity.type
_entity.pdbx_description
1 polymer ?
#
loop_
_entity_poly.entity_id
_entity_poly.type
_entity_poly.pdbx_seq_one_letter_code
_entity_poly.pdbx_strand_id
1 'polypeptide(L)'
;MPSAISRWCTVQLKIKPLEEFVGDDEAISYIGIRADEDREGYISAKDNINPVYPFQEDGLIKEDIINILNDEGVGLPKYYEWRSRSGCFFCFFQRKIEWIRLSEVHPELFEKAIQYESDHRDGRRYSWSEREFLVDMIKPERKAQIIADYKKAEARIKKLSKKSLVDVLSALDEEEGIETCSVCHL
;
A
#
# COMPACT_ATOMS: atom_id res chain seq x y z
N MET A 1 2.14 14.21 -14.93
CA MET A 1 0.99 13.29 -14.82
C MET A 1 1.11 12.55 -13.50
N PRO A 2 0.00 12.20 -12.82
CA PRO A 2 0.05 11.24 -11.73
C PRO A 2 0.82 10.00 -12.15
N SER A 3 1.89 9.69 -11.43
CA SER A 3 2.79 8.58 -11.74
C SER A 3 3.22 7.90 -10.46
N ALA A 4 3.12 6.57 -10.47
CA ALA A 4 3.61 5.71 -9.41
C ALA A 4 5.14 5.83 -9.27
N ILE A 5 5.84 5.88 -10.41
CA ILE A 5 7.31 5.99 -10.48
C ILE A 5 7.76 7.28 -9.82
N SER A 6 7.13 8.41 -10.17
CA SER A 6 7.49 9.71 -9.59
C SER A 6 6.86 9.97 -8.22
N ARG A 7 6.21 8.96 -7.60
CA ARG A 7 5.42 9.06 -6.36
C ARG A 7 4.59 10.35 -6.31
N TRP A 8 3.93 10.68 -7.42
CA TRP A 8 3.30 11.99 -7.62
C TRP A 8 2.30 12.34 -6.52
N CYS A 9 1.51 11.36 -6.07
CA CYS A 9 0.52 11.57 -5.02
C CYS A 9 1.18 11.92 -3.68
N THR A 10 2.34 11.35 -3.36
CA THR A 10 3.09 11.71 -2.14
C THR A 10 3.52 13.17 -2.20
N VAL A 11 4.06 13.63 -3.34
CA VAL A 11 4.53 15.02 -3.45
C VAL A 11 3.37 16.01 -3.51
N GLN A 12 2.43 15.83 -4.44
CA GLN A 12 1.39 16.83 -4.69
C GLN A 12 0.23 16.77 -3.71
N LEU A 13 -0.12 15.59 -3.18
CA LEU A 13 -1.31 15.43 -2.33
C LEU A 13 -0.98 15.28 -0.85
N LYS A 14 0.29 15.13 -0.47
CA LYS A 14 0.69 14.97 0.94
C LYS A 14 1.72 16.02 1.36
N ILE A 15 2.89 16.03 0.72
CA ILE A 15 4.01 16.89 1.13
C ILE A 15 3.67 18.36 0.92
N LYS A 16 3.36 18.77 -0.31
CA LYS A 16 3.08 20.19 -0.60
C LYS A 16 1.90 20.74 0.21
N PRO A 17 0.75 20.05 0.32
CA PRO A 17 -0.36 20.55 1.15
C PRO A 17 0.01 20.65 2.62
N LEU A 18 0.81 19.74 3.16
CA LEU A 18 1.31 19.84 4.54
C LEU A 18 2.20 21.07 4.72
N GLU A 19 3.16 21.28 3.81
CA GLU A 19 4.07 22.43 3.86
C GLU A 19 3.37 23.77 3.67
N GLU A 20 2.31 23.81 2.86
CA GLU A 20 1.45 24.98 2.67
C GLU A 20 0.60 25.26 3.91
N PHE A 21 0.05 24.20 4.52
CA PHE A 21 -0.71 24.30 5.77
C PHE A 21 0.14 24.82 6.94
N VAL A 22 1.38 24.36 7.07
CA VAL A 22 2.31 24.84 8.11
C VAL A 22 2.83 26.25 7.83
N GLY A 23 3.03 26.60 6.56
CA GLY A 23 3.57 27.91 6.19
C GLY A 23 4.97 28.14 6.77
N ASP A 24 5.10 29.19 7.58
CA ASP A 24 6.34 29.60 8.26
C ASP A 24 6.30 29.31 9.78
N ASP A 25 5.23 28.69 10.28
CA ASP A 25 5.11 28.36 11.70
C ASP A 25 6.06 27.22 12.09
N GLU A 26 6.58 27.24 13.32
CA GLU A 26 7.35 26.13 13.87
C GLU A 26 6.43 24.94 14.13
N ALA A 27 6.76 23.78 13.55
CA ALA A 27 5.99 22.55 13.67
C ALA A 27 6.87 21.37 14.08
N ILE A 28 6.35 20.57 15.02
CA ILE A 28 6.89 19.24 15.34
C ILE A 28 6.03 18.19 14.64
N SER A 29 6.63 17.46 13.70
CA SER A 29 5.96 16.42 12.92
C SER A 29 6.23 15.05 13.52
N TYR A 30 5.28 14.56 14.32
CA TYR A 30 5.33 13.20 14.87
C TYR A 30 5.06 12.16 13.79
N ILE A 31 6.05 11.29 13.52
CA ILE A 31 5.98 10.27 12.49
C ILE A 31 6.04 8.88 13.12
N GLY A 32 4.99 8.09 12.91
CA GLY A 32 4.87 6.74 13.45
C GLY A 32 5.64 5.66 12.67
N ILE A 33 6.92 5.90 12.36
CA ILE A 33 7.83 4.83 11.87
C ILE A 33 8.25 3.99 13.06
N ARG A 34 8.07 2.67 12.95
CA ARG A 34 8.39 1.72 14.01
C ARG A 34 9.86 1.31 14.00
N ALA A 35 10.34 0.76 15.11
CA ALA A 35 11.70 0.25 15.23
C ALA A 35 12.01 -0.95 14.31
N ASP A 36 10.98 -1.72 13.93
CA ASP A 36 11.10 -2.86 13.00
C ASP A 36 10.99 -2.48 11.50
N GLU A 37 10.91 -1.17 11.19
CA GLU A 37 10.89 -0.68 9.81
C GLU A 37 12.27 -0.18 9.38
N ASP A 38 12.87 -0.87 8.40
CA ASP A 38 14.15 -0.46 7.82
C ASP A 38 13.94 0.60 6.72
N ARG A 39 13.61 1.82 7.14
CA ARG A 39 13.42 2.98 6.23
C ARG A 39 13.57 4.30 6.95
N GLU A 40 13.97 5.31 6.20
CA GLU A 40 13.96 6.70 6.67
C GLU A 40 12.58 7.35 6.51
N GLY A 41 12.34 8.33 7.39
CA GLY A 41 11.16 9.17 7.37
C GLY A 41 11.21 10.30 6.36
N TYR A 42 10.14 11.11 6.37
CA TYR A 42 10.11 12.32 5.57
C TYR A 42 11.09 13.34 6.18
N ILE A 43 12.09 13.76 5.41
CA ILE A 43 12.95 14.89 5.75
C ILE A 43 12.41 16.10 5.00
N SER A 44 11.87 17.06 5.75
CA SER A 44 11.38 18.32 5.20
C SER A 44 12.53 19.12 4.59
N ALA A 45 12.27 19.76 3.44
CA ALA A 45 13.22 20.74 2.89
C ALA A 45 13.16 22.09 3.64
N LYS A 46 12.13 22.29 4.48
CA LYS A 46 11.98 23.48 5.32
C LYS A 46 12.50 23.23 6.73
N ASP A 47 13.29 24.17 7.24
CA ASP A 47 13.91 24.10 8.57
C ASP A 47 12.91 24.25 9.73
N ASN A 48 11.74 24.86 9.51
CA ASN A 48 10.70 25.06 10.54
C ASN A 48 9.82 23.82 10.78
N ILE A 49 10.04 22.72 10.05
CA ILE A 49 9.30 21.46 10.21
C ILE A 49 10.24 20.39 10.73
N ASN A 50 10.13 20.10 12.01
CA ASN A 50 11.03 19.22 12.74
C ASN A 50 10.40 17.82 12.92
N PRO A 51 10.86 16.79 12.20
CA PRO A 51 10.33 15.45 12.36
C PRO A 51 10.85 14.76 13.63
N VAL A 52 9.99 14.00 14.30
CA VAL A 52 10.34 13.15 15.46
C VAL A 52 9.77 11.74 15.30
N TYR A 53 10.48 10.73 15.81
CA TYR A 53 10.22 9.31 15.51
C TYR A 53 10.04 8.49 16.79
N PRO A 54 8.97 8.74 17.57
CA PRO A 54 8.83 8.20 18.92
C PRO A 54 8.90 6.66 18.96
N PHE A 55 8.23 5.96 18.04
CA PHE A 55 8.22 4.50 18.07
C PHE A 55 9.58 3.89 17.69
N GLN A 56 10.36 4.55 16.86
CA GLN A 56 11.71 4.11 16.53
C GLN A 56 12.68 4.40 17.69
N GLU A 57 12.58 5.59 18.29
CA GLU A 57 13.38 6.02 19.44
C GLU A 57 13.12 5.14 20.68
N ASP A 58 11.87 4.76 20.91
CA ASP A 58 11.45 3.91 22.03
C ASP A 58 11.62 2.40 21.75
N GLY A 59 12.08 2.01 20.56
CA GLY A 59 12.28 0.61 20.20
C GLY A 59 10.99 -0.20 20.01
N LEU A 60 9.86 0.46 19.75
CA LEU A 60 8.54 -0.17 19.62
C LEU A 60 8.36 -0.79 18.23
N ILE A 61 8.00 -2.08 18.22
CA ILE A 61 7.73 -2.85 17.00
C ILE A 61 6.23 -2.90 16.71
N LYS A 62 5.85 -3.50 15.57
CA LYS A 62 4.44 -3.61 15.16
C LYS A 62 3.51 -4.19 16.22
N GLU A 63 3.96 -5.21 16.94
CA GLU A 63 3.16 -5.88 17.98
C GLU A 63 2.85 -4.93 19.15
N ASP A 64 3.84 -4.14 19.58
CA ASP A 64 3.65 -3.15 20.65
C ASP A 64 2.61 -2.10 20.26
N ILE A 65 2.68 -1.57 19.03
CA ILE A 65 1.70 -0.60 18.54
C ILE A 65 0.29 -1.18 18.51
N ILE A 66 0.13 -2.44 18.09
CA ILE A 66 -1.18 -3.11 18.09
C ILE A 66 -1.70 -3.26 19.52
N ASN A 67 -0.85 -3.62 20.48
CA ASN A 67 -1.24 -3.73 21.88
C ASN A 67 -1.69 -2.38 22.44
N ILE A 68 -0.91 -1.32 22.22
CA ILE A 68 -1.28 0.06 22.61
C ILE A 68 -2.66 0.44 22.05
N LEU A 69 -2.91 0.20 20.76
CA LEU A 69 -4.20 0.53 20.14
C LEU A 69 -5.37 -0.24 20.75
N ASN A 70 -5.15 -1.49 21.14
CA ASN A 70 -6.20 -2.33 21.74
C ASN A 70 -6.46 -1.95 23.20
N ASP A 71 -5.40 -1.67 23.97
CA ASP A 71 -5.48 -1.29 25.38
C ASP A 71 -6.23 0.04 25.55
N GLU A 72 -6.03 0.97 24.62
CA GLU A 72 -6.73 2.26 24.55
C GLU A 72 -8.13 2.17 23.91
N GLY A 73 -8.55 0.99 23.45
CA GLY A 73 -9.86 0.77 22.83
C GLY A 73 -10.04 1.42 21.45
N VAL A 74 -8.97 1.86 20.80
CA VAL A 74 -8.97 2.43 19.45
C VAL A 74 -9.07 1.33 18.39
N GLY A 75 -8.30 0.26 18.56
CA GLY A 75 -8.20 -0.87 17.65
C GLY A 75 -7.62 -0.51 16.27
N LEU A 76 -7.75 -1.43 15.32
CA LEU A 76 -7.29 -1.23 13.95
C LEU A 76 -8.41 -0.66 13.05
N PRO A 77 -8.07 0.21 12.08
CA PRO A 77 -9.02 0.66 11.07
C PRO A 77 -9.76 -0.47 10.35
N LYS A 78 -11.08 -0.34 10.21
CA LYS A 78 -11.95 -1.36 9.57
C LYS A 78 -11.57 -1.71 8.12
N TYR A 79 -10.93 -0.81 7.39
CA TYR A 79 -10.52 -1.09 6.02
C TYR A 79 -9.49 -2.23 5.93
N TYR A 80 -8.82 -2.59 7.03
CA TYR A 80 -7.92 -3.75 7.08
C TYR A 80 -8.63 -5.10 6.89
N GLU A 81 -9.96 -5.15 7.08
CA GLU A 81 -10.76 -6.36 6.85
C GLU A 81 -10.73 -6.82 5.39
N TRP A 82 -10.60 -5.88 4.44
CA TRP A 82 -10.65 -6.18 3.01
C TRP A 82 -9.44 -5.67 2.22
N ARG A 83 -8.56 -4.86 2.82
CA ARG A 83 -7.36 -4.31 2.18
C ARG A 83 -6.14 -4.42 3.09
N SER A 84 -4.94 -4.64 2.53
CA SER A 84 -3.73 -4.77 3.37
C SER A 84 -3.01 -3.47 3.66
N ARG A 85 -3.09 -2.46 2.78
CA ARG A 85 -2.32 -1.21 2.88
C ARG A 85 -3.07 -0.05 2.25
N SER A 86 -2.82 1.17 2.75
CA SER A 86 -3.23 2.46 2.17
C SER A 86 -4.75 2.68 1.99
N GLY A 87 -5.27 3.77 2.58
CA GLY A 87 -6.69 4.13 2.49
C GLY A 87 -7.14 4.79 1.17
N CYS A 88 -6.23 5.11 0.24
CA CYS A 88 -6.61 5.80 -1.00
C CYS A 88 -7.34 4.85 -1.96
N PHE A 89 -8.54 5.21 -2.41
CA PHE A 89 -9.33 4.38 -3.33
C PHE A 89 -8.76 4.29 -4.76
N PHE A 90 -7.84 5.18 -5.13
CA PHE A 90 -7.17 5.23 -6.44
C PHE A 90 -5.64 5.02 -6.32
N CYS A 91 -5.22 4.15 -5.41
CA CYS A 91 -3.78 3.92 -5.20
C CYS A 91 -3.17 3.10 -6.33
N PHE A 92 -2.08 3.59 -6.93
CA PHE A 92 -1.30 2.84 -7.95
C PHE A 92 -0.80 1.48 -7.47
N PHE A 93 -0.59 1.34 -6.16
CA PHE A 93 -0.05 0.13 -5.55
C PHE A 93 -1.12 -0.81 -4.98
N GLN A 94 -2.39 -0.53 -5.28
CA GLN A 94 -3.51 -1.38 -4.88
C GLN A 94 -3.46 -2.71 -5.64
N ARG A 95 -3.58 -3.83 -4.92
CA ARG A 95 -3.53 -5.17 -5.51
C ARG A 95 -4.81 -5.43 -6.30
N LYS A 96 -4.75 -6.31 -7.31
CA LYS A 96 -5.91 -6.69 -8.13
C LYS A 96 -7.10 -7.17 -7.28
N ILE A 97 -6.85 -8.01 -6.27
CA ILE A 97 -7.90 -8.45 -5.34
C ILE A 97 -8.53 -7.30 -4.56
N GLU A 98 -7.77 -6.24 -4.24
CA GLU A 98 -8.27 -5.08 -3.50
C GLU A 98 -9.10 -4.17 -4.39
N TRP A 99 -8.88 -4.17 -5.72
CA TRP A 99 -9.80 -3.56 -6.68
C TRP A 99 -11.14 -4.30 -6.77
N ILE A 100 -11.11 -5.64 -6.78
CA ILE A 100 -12.34 -6.45 -6.72
C ILE A 100 -13.09 -6.20 -5.41
N ARG A 101 -12.39 -6.18 -4.27
CA ARG A 101 -13.03 -5.88 -2.99
C ARG A 101 -13.53 -4.44 -2.90
N LEU A 102 -12.81 -3.48 -3.50
CA LEU A 102 -13.28 -2.09 -3.56
C LEU A 102 -14.60 -1.98 -4.32
N SER A 103 -14.79 -2.72 -5.42
CA SER A 103 -16.06 -2.70 -6.15
C SER A 103 -17.22 -3.34 -5.40
N GLU A 104 -16.94 -4.23 -4.44
CA GLU A 104 -17.94 -4.87 -3.58
C GLU A 104 -18.26 -4.03 -2.34
N VAL A 105 -17.25 -3.44 -1.69
CA VAL A 105 -17.40 -2.73 -0.41
C VAL A 105 -17.75 -1.25 -0.61
N HIS A 106 -17.18 -0.60 -1.63
CA HIS A 106 -17.37 0.83 -1.94
C HIS A 106 -17.56 1.04 -3.47
N PRO A 107 -18.68 0.57 -4.04
CA PRO A 107 -18.94 0.64 -5.48
C PRO A 107 -18.85 2.08 -6.04
N GLU A 108 -19.24 3.09 -5.26
CA GLU A 108 -19.18 4.50 -5.63
C GLU A 108 -17.74 5.02 -5.78
N LEU A 109 -16.82 4.53 -4.95
CA LEU A 109 -15.39 4.90 -5.04
C LEU A 109 -14.71 4.14 -6.17
N PHE A 110 -15.13 2.90 -6.42
CA PHE A 110 -14.68 2.12 -7.56
C PHE A 110 -15.08 2.79 -8.88
N GLU A 111 -16.32 3.27 -8.98
CA GLU A 111 -16.81 4.00 -10.16
C GLU A 111 -16.01 5.30 -10.39
N LYS A 112 -15.72 6.06 -9.32
CA LYS A 112 -14.84 7.23 -9.42
C LYS A 112 -13.44 6.86 -9.91
N ALA A 113 -12.89 5.73 -9.48
CA ALA A 113 -11.60 5.26 -9.96
C ALA A 113 -11.64 4.91 -11.46
N ILE A 114 -12.74 4.31 -11.95
CA ILE A 114 -12.97 4.06 -13.39
C ILE A 114 -13.03 5.38 -14.16
N GLN A 115 -13.73 6.38 -13.65
CA GLN A 115 -13.82 7.70 -14.29
C GLN A 115 -12.42 8.30 -14.47
N TYR A 116 -11.57 8.23 -13.45
CA TYR A 116 -10.19 8.72 -13.54
C TYR A 116 -9.31 7.95 -14.54
N GLU A 117 -9.67 6.74 -14.98
CA GLU A 117 -8.95 6.03 -16.07
C GLU A 117 -9.23 6.64 -17.45
N SER A 118 -10.36 7.32 -17.62
CA SER A 118 -10.90 7.72 -18.93
C SER A 118 -11.16 9.21 -19.11
N ASP A 119 -11.42 9.95 -18.03
CA ASP A 119 -11.79 11.37 -18.06
C ASP A 119 -10.55 12.29 -18.15
N HIS A 120 -9.84 12.20 -19.27
CA HIS A 120 -8.69 13.05 -19.55
C HIS A 120 -8.99 14.01 -20.70
N ARG A 121 -8.78 15.32 -20.45
CA ARG A 121 -9.00 16.39 -21.46
C ARG A 121 -8.19 16.21 -22.74
N ASP A 122 -7.08 15.47 -22.69
CA ASP A 122 -6.20 15.17 -23.81
C ASP A 122 -6.54 13.86 -24.54
N GLY A 123 -7.64 13.20 -24.17
CA GLY A 123 -8.13 11.95 -24.78
C GLY A 123 -7.32 10.71 -24.41
N ARG A 124 -6.37 10.82 -23.48
CA ARG A 124 -5.56 9.68 -23.05
C ARG A 124 -6.35 8.75 -22.14
N ARG A 125 -5.95 7.48 -22.13
CA ARG A 125 -6.44 6.50 -21.17
C ARG A 125 -5.30 6.11 -20.23
N TYR A 126 -5.62 6.03 -18.95
CA TYR A 126 -4.71 5.61 -17.90
C TYR A 126 -5.24 4.35 -17.25
N SER A 127 -4.38 3.39 -16.92
CA SER A 127 -4.77 2.20 -16.16
C SER A 127 -4.12 2.21 -14.79
N TRP A 128 -4.90 1.98 -13.74
CA TRP A 128 -4.37 1.91 -12.36
C TRP A 128 -3.51 0.67 -12.13
N SER A 129 -3.85 -0.42 -12.82
CA SER A 129 -3.09 -1.66 -12.81
C SER A 129 -2.27 -1.78 -14.08
N GLU A 130 -1.13 -2.49 -13.98
CA GLU A 130 -0.26 -2.74 -15.12
C GLU A 130 -1.04 -3.38 -16.27
N ARG A 131 -1.21 -2.59 -17.35
CA ARG A 131 -1.83 -3.00 -18.62
C ARG A 131 -3.25 -3.57 -18.49
N GLU A 132 -3.99 -3.20 -17.46
CA GLU A 132 -5.35 -3.71 -17.22
C GLU A 132 -6.25 -2.63 -16.63
N PHE A 133 -7.37 -2.34 -17.29
CA PHE A 133 -8.37 -1.38 -16.82
C PHE A 133 -9.30 -2.00 -15.78
N LEU A 134 -9.85 -1.18 -14.90
CA LEU A 134 -10.74 -1.64 -13.82
C LEU A 134 -12.03 -2.28 -14.36
N VAL A 135 -12.55 -1.77 -15.47
CA VAL A 135 -13.74 -2.32 -16.14
C VAL A 135 -13.52 -3.75 -16.67
N ASP A 136 -12.29 -4.11 -17.02
CA ASP A 136 -11.97 -5.46 -17.47
C ASP A 136 -11.83 -6.43 -16.28
N MET A 137 -11.37 -5.94 -15.13
CA MET A 137 -11.19 -6.75 -13.92
C MET A 137 -12.51 -7.28 -13.35
N ILE A 138 -13.59 -6.52 -13.49
CA ILE A 138 -14.91 -6.90 -12.95
C ILE A 138 -15.68 -7.89 -13.83
N LYS A 139 -15.20 -8.17 -15.06
CA LYS A 139 -15.80 -9.19 -15.92
C LYS A 139 -15.81 -10.54 -15.18
N PRO A 140 -16.93 -11.30 -15.19
CA PRO A 140 -17.11 -12.48 -14.34
C PRO A 140 -15.93 -13.47 -14.38
N GLU A 141 -15.43 -13.77 -15.58
CA GLU A 141 -14.32 -14.69 -15.82
C GLU A 141 -13.01 -14.16 -15.22
N ARG A 142 -12.74 -12.86 -15.42
CA ARG A 142 -11.51 -12.23 -14.94
C ARG A 142 -11.53 -12.05 -13.43
N LYS A 143 -12.67 -11.64 -12.87
CA LYS A 143 -12.89 -11.55 -11.41
C LYS A 143 -12.65 -12.90 -10.74
N ALA A 144 -13.23 -13.98 -11.29
CA ALA A 144 -13.01 -15.34 -10.78
C ALA A 144 -11.52 -15.73 -10.80
N GLN A 145 -10.81 -15.42 -11.90
CA GLN A 145 -9.37 -15.67 -12.01
C GLN A 145 -8.57 -14.92 -10.94
N ILE A 146 -8.81 -13.63 -10.75
CA ILE A 146 -8.10 -12.81 -9.74
C ILE A 146 -8.31 -13.36 -8.33
N ILE A 147 -9.53 -13.79 -8.00
CA ILE A 147 -9.85 -14.38 -6.70
C ILE A 147 -9.12 -15.74 -6.53
N ALA A 148 -9.10 -16.57 -7.56
CA ALA A 148 -8.40 -17.86 -7.53
C ALA A 148 -6.89 -17.69 -7.35
N ASP A 149 -6.28 -16.77 -8.10
CA ASP A 149 -4.85 -16.44 -8.01
C ASP A 149 -4.49 -15.93 -6.60
N TYR A 150 -5.32 -15.06 -6.03
CA TYR A 150 -5.15 -14.57 -4.66
C TYR A 150 -5.19 -15.71 -3.64
N LYS A 151 -6.18 -16.61 -3.72
CA LYS A 151 -6.29 -17.76 -2.81
C LYS A 151 -5.09 -18.70 -2.93
N LYS A 152 -4.60 -18.93 -4.15
CA LYS A 152 -3.40 -19.74 -4.40
C LYS A 152 -2.15 -19.10 -3.77
N ALA A 153 -1.98 -17.78 -3.93
CA ALA A 153 -0.88 -17.04 -3.31
C ALA A 153 -0.95 -17.06 -1.77
N GLU A 154 -2.14 -16.86 -1.19
CA GLU A 154 -2.36 -16.92 0.24
C GLU A 154 -2.07 -18.31 0.82
N ALA A 155 -2.51 -19.37 0.14
CA ALA A 155 -2.19 -20.75 0.52
C ALA A 155 -0.67 -21.03 0.47
N ARG A 156 0.02 -20.52 -0.56
CA ARG A 156 1.49 -20.63 -0.68
C ARG A 156 2.19 -19.94 0.49
N ILE A 157 1.81 -18.70 0.81
CA ILE A 157 2.37 -17.94 1.94
C ILE A 157 2.13 -18.67 3.27
N LYS A 158 0.93 -19.17 3.52
CA LYS A 158 0.60 -19.92 4.74
C LYS A 158 1.36 -21.25 4.85
N LYS A 159 1.70 -21.87 3.72
CA LYS A 159 2.55 -23.07 3.70
C LYS A 159 4.00 -22.72 4.03
N LEU A 160 4.51 -21.60 3.49
CA LEU A 160 5.86 -21.12 3.75
C LEU A 160 6.06 -20.62 5.18
N SER A 161 5.07 -19.93 5.76
CA SER A 161 5.14 -19.45 7.15
C SER A 161 5.19 -20.56 8.20
N LYS A 162 4.92 -21.80 7.79
CA LYS A 162 4.97 -23.00 8.65
C LYS A 162 6.24 -23.81 8.47
N LYS A 163 7.11 -23.40 7.54
CA LYS A 163 8.35 -24.10 7.19
C LYS A 163 9.54 -23.36 7.78
N SER A 164 10.60 -24.11 8.11
CA SER A 164 11.86 -23.48 8.46
C SER A 164 12.50 -22.84 7.22
N LEU A 165 13.40 -21.88 7.41
CA LEU A 165 14.11 -21.22 6.30
C LEU A 165 14.82 -22.23 5.39
N VAL A 166 15.35 -23.31 5.98
CA VAL A 166 16.01 -24.43 5.27
C VAL A 166 15.01 -25.18 4.38
N ASP A 167 13.80 -25.47 4.88
CA ASP A 167 12.75 -26.16 4.10
C ASP A 167 12.18 -25.31 2.96
N VAL A 168 12.36 -23.99 3.03
CA VAL A 168 12.00 -23.04 1.98
C VAL A 168 13.08 -23.01 0.91
N LEU A 169 14.35 -22.87 1.31
CA LEU A 169 15.50 -22.84 0.40
C LEU A 169 15.63 -24.15 -0.39
N SER A 170 15.55 -25.32 0.27
CA SER A 170 15.62 -26.60 -0.42
C SER A 170 14.48 -26.83 -1.42
N ALA A 171 13.31 -26.24 -1.19
CA ALA A 171 12.17 -26.31 -2.11
C ALA A 171 12.28 -25.33 -3.29
N LEU A 172 13.11 -24.29 -3.17
CA LEU A 172 13.41 -23.36 -4.26
C LEU A 172 14.49 -23.92 -5.17
N ASP A 173 15.47 -24.66 -4.63
CA ASP A 173 16.52 -25.34 -5.40
C ASP A 173 15.97 -26.48 -6.27
N GLU A 174 14.84 -27.09 -5.89
CA GLU A 174 14.15 -28.11 -6.70
C GLU A 174 13.26 -27.51 -7.82
N GLU A 175 12.88 -26.23 -7.72
CA GLU A 175 12.06 -25.49 -8.70
C GLU A 175 12.93 -24.46 -9.46
N GLU A 176 14.01 -24.88 -10.13
CA GLU A 176 14.79 -23.99 -11.01
C GLU A 176 13.87 -23.28 -12.03
N GLY A 177 13.80 -21.95 -11.94
CA GLY A 177 13.06 -21.09 -12.87
C GLY A 177 12.38 -19.85 -12.26
N ILE A 178 12.61 -19.52 -10.99
CA ILE A 178 12.02 -18.32 -10.38
C ILE A 178 12.91 -17.10 -10.67
N GLU A 179 12.54 -16.30 -11.66
CA GLU A 179 12.96 -14.90 -11.72
C GLU A 179 12.56 -14.22 -10.40
N THR A 180 13.56 -13.92 -9.59
CA THR A 180 13.42 -13.16 -8.36
C THR A 180 12.97 -11.75 -8.71
N CYS A 181 11.71 -11.43 -8.43
CA CYS A 181 11.20 -10.08 -8.59
C CYS A 181 11.95 -9.14 -7.64
N SER A 182 12.90 -8.37 -8.16
CA SER A 182 13.76 -7.43 -7.42
C SER A 182 13.04 -6.17 -6.92
N VAL A 183 11.70 -6.15 -6.89
CA VAL A 183 10.90 -4.94 -6.62
C VAL A 183 10.62 -4.74 -5.12
N CYS A 184 11.32 -5.46 -4.24
CA CYS A 184 11.24 -5.26 -2.78
C CYS A 184 12.49 -4.61 -2.18
N HIS A 185 13.40 -4.05 -2.98
CA HIS A 185 14.38 -3.07 -2.49
C HIS A 185 14.02 -1.69 -3.00
N LEU A 186 13.40 -0.89 -2.13
CA LEU A 186 13.39 0.57 -2.16
C LEU A 186 12.86 1.12 -0.83
#